data_AF-A0A7Y0SQJ1-F1
#
_entry.id   AF-A0A7Y0SQJ1-F1
#
_cell.length_a   1.000
_cell.length_b   1.000
_cell.length_c   1.000
_cell.angle_alpha   90.00
_cell.angle_beta   90.00
_cell.angle_gamma   90.00
#
_symmetry.space_group_name_H-M   'P 1'
#
loop_
_entity.id
_entity.type
_entity.pdbx_description
1 polymer ?
#
loop_
_entity_poly.entity_id
_entity_poly.type
_entity_poly.pdbx_seq_one_letter_code
_entity_poly.pdbx_strand_id
1 'polypeptide(L)'
;NQLGKPPTEQDKLLWALFEPSRFVRLVCFYPMYEIEKGVMIKKLPRYQQWRAVEKTLLRLQGKDPQLLGQELGGVVWHTQGSGKSLTMALLARLMRAEISGFNNPS
;
A
#
# COMPACT_ATOMS: atom_id res chain seq x y z
N ASN A 1 23.11 13.79 24.57
CA ASN A 1 21.88 13.45 23.83
C ASN A 1 21.85 11.95 23.53
N GLN A 2 21.48 11.13 24.52
CA GLN A 2 21.30 9.68 24.30
C GLN A 2 19.91 9.48 23.70
N LEU A 3 19.85 9.39 22.37
CA LEU A 3 18.73 8.74 21.69
C LEU A 3 18.65 7.33 22.29
N GLY A 4 17.47 6.92 22.77
CA GLY A 4 17.27 5.71 23.57
C GLY A 4 17.64 4.40 22.86
N LYS A 5 17.08 3.28 23.33
CA LYS A 5 17.33 1.95 22.72
C LYS A 5 17.05 2.00 21.20
N PRO A 6 17.86 1.31 20.37
CA PRO A 6 17.61 1.25 18.94
C PRO A 6 16.21 0.64 18.69
N PRO A 7 15.47 1.13 17.68
CA PRO A 7 14.09 0.72 17.46
C PRO A 7 14.02 -0.77 17.10
N THR A 8 13.12 -1.48 17.76
CA THR A 8 12.79 -2.87 17.45
C THR A 8 12.01 -2.95 16.12
N GLU A 9 11.86 -4.15 15.55
CA GLU A 9 11.03 -4.35 14.37
C GLU A 9 9.56 -3.99 14.61
N GLN A 10 9.07 -4.18 15.84
CA GLN A 10 7.73 -3.76 16.23
C GLN A 10 7.63 -2.23 16.23
N ASP A 11 8.64 -1.52 16.77
CA ASP A 11 8.67 -0.05 16.77
C ASP A 11 8.67 0.51 15.34
N LYS A 12 9.49 -0.09 14.47
CA LYS A 12 9.53 0.26 13.04
C LYS A 12 8.17 0.04 12.37
N LEU A 13 7.51 -1.09 12.64
CA LEU A 13 6.18 -1.39 12.11
C LEU A 13 5.13 -0.39 12.59
N LEU A 14 5.09 -0.11 13.90
CA LEU A 14 4.16 0.83 14.49
C LEU A 14 4.36 2.23 13.91
N TRP A 15 5.60 2.72 13.88
CA TRP A 15 5.92 4.00 13.25
C TRP A 15 5.54 4.01 11.77
N ALA A 16 5.78 2.90 11.06
CA ALA A 16 5.52 2.83 9.64
C ALA A 16 4.03 2.86 9.27
N LEU A 17 3.17 2.40 10.18
CA LEU A 17 1.71 2.39 10.03
C LEU A 17 1.03 3.63 10.63
N PHE A 18 1.55 4.17 11.73
CA PHE A 18 0.88 5.19 12.55
C PHE A 18 1.43 6.60 12.40
N GLU A 19 2.35 6.86 11.48
CA GLU A 19 2.58 8.23 11.07
C GLU A 19 1.27 8.81 10.48
N PRO A 20 0.84 10.02 10.88
CA PRO A 20 -0.54 10.48 10.69
C PRO A 20 -1.05 10.41 9.24
N SER A 21 -0.23 10.82 8.26
CA SER A 21 -0.66 10.82 6.86
C SER A 21 -0.83 9.42 6.31
N ARG A 22 0.08 8.49 6.64
CA ARG A 22 -0.02 7.07 6.28
C ARG A 22 -1.20 6.39 6.97
N PHE A 23 -1.44 6.70 8.23
CA PHE A 23 -2.56 6.13 8.97
C PHE A 23 -3.90 6.55 8.35
N VAL A 24 -4.10 7.85 8.12
CA VAL A 24 -5.30 8.38 7.46
C VAL A 24 -5.47 7.74 6.09
N ARG A 25 -4.41 7.66 5.30
CA ARG A 25 -4.46 7.04 3.97
C ARG A 25 -4.85 5.56 4.03
N LEU A 26 -4.30 4.81 4.99
CA LEU A 26 -4.63 3.41 5.23
C LEU A 26 -6.11 3.23 5.61
N VAL A 27 -6.62 4.00 6.58
CA VAL A 27 -8.00 3.80 7.08
C VAL A 27 -9.07 4.31 6.12
N CYS A 28 -8.81 5.38 5.37
CA CYS A 28 -9.77 5.97 4.44
C CYS A 28 -9.79 5.24 3.11
N PHE A 29 -8.63 4.85 2.59
CA PHE A 29 -8.55 4.34 1.22
C PHE A 29 -8.35 2.85 1.15
N TYR A 30 -7.79 2.15 2.12
CA TYR A 30 -7.45 0.72 1.97
C TYR A 30 -8.43 -0.33 2.50
N PRO A 31 -9.51 -0.02 3.25
CA PRO A 31 -10.50 -1.05 3.57
C PRO A 31 -11.12 -1.66 2.30
N MET A 32 -11.17 -2.99 2.26
CA MET A 32 -11.94 -3.75 1.28
C MET A 32 -13.00 -4.59 2.00
N TYR A 33 -14.13 -4.76 1.34
CA TYR A 33 -15.23 -5.57 1.85
C TYR A 33 -15.48 -6.73 0.89
N GLU A 34 -15.59 -7.93 1.44
CA GLU A 34 -15.86 -9.15 0.69
C GLU A 34 -16.97 -9.93 1.39
N ILE A 35 -17.85 -10.57 0.62
CA ILE A 35 -18.86 -11.46 1.18
C ILE A 35 -18.28 -12.87 1.19
N GLU A 36 -18.06 -13.41 2.39
CA GLU A 36 -17.62 -14.78 2.59
C GLU A 36 -18.72 -15.55 3.34
N LYS A 37 -19.23 -16.63 2.73
CA LYS A 37 -20.29 -17.48 3.33
C LYS A 37 -21.50 -16.68 3.84
N GLY A 38 -21.90 -15.64 3.10
CA GLY A 38 -23.02 -14.76 3.45
C GLY A 38 -22.71 -13.70 4.51
N VAL A 39 -21.47 -13.62 5.00
CA VAL A 39 -21.04 -12.62 5.99
C VAL A 39 -20.14 -11.59 5.31
N MET A 40 -20.38 -10.31 5.57
CA MET A 40 -19.51 -9.23 5.12
C MET A 40 -18.24 -9.19 5.98
N ILE A 41 -17.09 -9.37 5.34
CA ILE A 41 -15.77 -9.31 5.95
C ILE A 41 -15.06 -8.03 5.51
N LYS A 42 -14.66 -7.21 6.49
CA LYS A 42 -13.78 -6.05 6.26
C LYS A 42 -12.32 -6.50 6.34
N LYS A 43 -11.57 -6.32 5.25
CA LYS A 43 -10.14 -6.63 5.13
C LYS A 43 -9.32 -5.35 5.07
N LEU A 44 -8.20 -5.33 5.78
CA LEU A 44 -7.15 -4.32 5.67
C LEU A 44 -5.86 -4.99 5.19
N PRO A 45 -5.04 -4.29 4.38
CA PRO A 45 -3.76 -4.84 3.95
C PRO A 45 -2.78 -4.91 5.12
N ARG A 46 -1.86 -5.88 5.04
CA ARG A 46 -0.62 -5.86 5.83
C ARG A 46 0.30 -4.75 5.33
N TYR A 47 1.22 -4.31 6.18
CA TYR A 47 2.20 -3.26 5.86
C TYR A 47 2.91 -3.49 4.51
N GLN A 48 3.37 -4.72 4.24
CA GLN A 48 4.08 -5.02 2.99
C GLN A 48 3.19 -4.91 1.74
N GLN A 49 1.91 -5.27 1.85
CA GLN A 49 0.95 -5.14 0.75
C GLN A 49 0.65 -3.66 0.49
N TRP A 50 0.39 -2.89 1.55
CA TRP A 50 0.21 -1.43 1.47
C TRP A 50 1.43 -0.77 0.82
N ARG A 51 2.63 -1.06 1.35
CA ARG A 51 3.91 -0.51 0.86
C ARG A 51 4.17 -0.87 -0.60
N ALA A 52 3.86 -2.11 -1.02
CA ALA A 52 4.00 -2.52 -2.41
C ALA A 52 3.10 -1.67 -3.32
N VAL A 53 1.82 -1.50 -2.95
CA VAL A 53 0.87 -0.70 -3.74
C VAL A 53 1.32 0.76 -3.84
N GLU A 54 1.67 1.42 -2.74
CA GLU A 54 2.11 2.83 -2.76
C GLU A 54 3.35 3.03 -3.64
N LYS A 55 4.34 2.13 -3.54
CA LYS A 55 5.53 2.18 -4.38
C LYS A 55 5.21 2.00 -5.86
N THR A 56 4.31 1.06 -6.18
CA THR A 56 3.88 0.85 -7.56
C THR A 56 3.14 2.07 -8.11
N LEU A 57 2.24 2.69 -7.34
CA LEU A 57 1.55 3.92 -7.75
C LEU A 57 2.55 5.07 -7.97
N LEU A 58 3.48 5.28 -7.04
CA LEU A 58 4.50 6.33 -7.16
C LEU A 58 5.38 6.16 -8.42
N ARG A 59 5.78 4.91 -8.70
CA ARG A 59 6.55 4.57 -9.90
C ARG A 59 5.77 4.80 -11.18
N LEU A 60 4.51 4.33 -11.23
CA LEU A 60 3.64 4.50 -12.39
C LEU A 60 3.30 5.98 -12.66
N GLN A 61 3.30 6.83 -11.63
CA GLN A 61 3.17 8.28 -11.77
C GLN A 61 4.43 8.97 -12.31
N GLY A 62 5.55 8.25 -12.46
CA GLY A 62 6.85 8.84 -12.81
C GLY A 62 7.42 9.75 -11.71
N LYS A 63 6.93 9.59 -10.47
CA LYS A 63 7.29 10.45 -9.33
C LYS A 63 8.27 9.80 -8.37
N ASP A 64 8.70 8.56 -8.64
CA ASP A 64 9.72 7.92 -7.83
C ASP A 64 11.08 8.61 -8.08
N PRO A 65 11.64 9.33 -7.08
CA PRO A 65 12.88 10.08 -7.28
C PRO A 65 14.08 9.19 -7.62
N GLN A 66 14.03 7.91 -7.24
CA GLN A 66 15.12 6.97 -7.49
C GLN A 66 15.13 6.45 -8.93
N LEU A 67 14.07 6.71 -9.69
CA LEU A 67 13.80 6.09 -11.00
C LEU A 67 13.37 7.10 -12.06
N LEU A 68 13.67 8.39 -11.83
CA LEU A 68 13.37 9.45 -12.79
C LEU A 68 13.99 9.12 -14.16
N GLY A 69 13.18 9.18 -15.21
CA GLY A 69 13.60 8.88 -16.58
C GLY A 69 13.74 7.39 -16.92
N GLN A 70 13.38 6.48 -16.01
CA GLN A 70 13.32 5.04 -16.28
C GLN A 70 11.92 4.58 -16.69
N GLU A 71 11.81 3.34 -17.17
CA GLU A 71 10.51 2.71 -17.42
C GLU A 71 9.65 2.66 -16.15
N LEU A 72 8.37 3.00 -16.32
CA LEU A 72 7.41 3.16 -15.23
C LEU A 72 6.88 1.82 -14.66
N GLY A 73 7.28 0.69 -15.24
CA GLY A 73 6.86 -0.66 -14.85
C GLY A 73 7.74 -1.34 -13.81
N GLY A 74 7.42 -2.59 -13.46
CA GLY A 74 8.24 -3.40 -12.56
C GLY A 74 7.55 -4.68 -12.07
N VAL A 75 8.25 -5.44 -11.22
CA VAL A 75 7.76 -6.70 -10.64
C VAL A 75 7.73 -6.60 -9.11
N VAL A 76 6.62 -7.03 -8.50
CA VAL A 76 6.51 -7.20 -7.05
C VAL A 76 6.58 -8.69 -6.73
N TRP A 77 7.67 -9.13 -6.08
CA TRP A 77 7.83 -10.52 -5.65
C TRP A 77 7.12 -10.79 -4.31
N HIS A 78 6.19 -11.73 -4.34
CA HIS A 78 5.41 -12.19 -3.20
C HIS A 78 5.72 -13.66 -2.89
N THR A 79 5.75 -14.04 -1.62
CA THR A 79 5.74 -15.45 -1.21
C THR A 79 4.32 -16.04 -1.33
N GLN A 80 4.20 -17.37 -1.43
CA GLN A 80 2.91 -18.05 -1.45
C GLN A 80 2.14 -17.80 -0.14
N GLY A 81 0.82 -17.61 -0.24
CA GLY A 81 -0.04 -17.32 0.92
C GLY A 81 0.07 -15.90 1.48
N SER A 82 0.94 -15.03 0.94
CA SER A 82 1.09 -13.65 1.42
C SER A 82 -0.05 -12.69 1.04
N GLY A 83 -1.05 -13.17 0.30
CA GLY A 83 -2.19 -12.37 -0.15
C GLY A 83 -1.92 -11.50 -1.38
N LYS A 84 -1.13 -11.98 -2.35
CA LYS A 84 -0.84 -11.26 -3.61
C LYS A 84 -2.08 -10.77 -4.37
N SER A 85 -3.18 -11.55 -4.35
CA SER A 85 -4.43 -11.16 -5.00
C SER A 85 -5.07 -9.93 -4.35
N LEU A 86 -5.00 -9.82 -3.02
CA LEU A 86 -5.46 -8.63 -2.30
C LEU A 86 -4.61 -7.40 -2.67
N THR A 87 -3.29 -7.57 -2.77
CA THR A 87 -2.38 -6.50 -3.24
C THR A 87 -2.80 -6.00 -4.62
N MET A 88 -3.07 -6.91 -5.56
CA MET A 88 -3.47 -6.55 -6.93
C MET A 88 -4.84 -5.87 -6.98
N ALA A 89 -5.81 -6.36 -6.22
CA ALA A 89 -7.14 -5.76 -6.14
C ALA A 89 -7.07 -4.33 -5.59
N LEU A 90 -6.24 -4.10 -4.56
CA LEU A 90 -5.99 -2.76 -4.00
C LEU A 90 -5.31 -1.84 -5.01
N LEU A 91 -4.29 -2.32 -5.72
CA LEU A 91 -3.60 -1.57 -6.76
C LEU A 91 -4.57 -1.13 -7.86
N ALA A 92 -5.33 -2.08 -8.43
CA ALA A 92 -6.29 -1.80 -9.49
C ALA A 92 -7.34 -0.76 -9.04
N ARG A 93 -7.90 -0.93 -7.83
CA ARG A 93 -8.88 0.01 -7.28
C ARG A 93 -8.29 1.41 -7.10
N LEU A 94 -7.07 1.52 -6.57
CA LEU A 94 -6.44 2.82 -6.37
C LEU A 94 -6.01 3.46 -7.69
N MET A 95 -5.61 2.69 -8.71
CA MET A 95 -5.33 3.24 -10.03
C MET A 95 -6.55 3.92 -10.66
N ARG A 96 -7.77 3.42 -10.41
CA ARG A 96 -9.00 4.07 -10.86
C ARG A 96 -9.46 5.24 -9.98
N ALA A 97 -8.97 5.31 -8.75
CA ALA A 97 -9.36 6.39 -7.84
C ALA A 97 -8.75 7.72 -8.27
N GLU A 98 -9.55 8.77 -8.36
CA GLU A 98 -9.12 10.12 -8.76
C GLU A 98 -7.95 10.64 -7.89
N ILE A 99 -7.94 10.29 -6.60
CA ILE A 99 -6.87 10.66 -5.66
C ILE A 99 -5.47 10.14 -6.06
N SER A 100 -5.41 9.14 -6.94
CA SER A 100 -4.15 8.62 -7.48
C SER A 100 -3.69 9.36 -8.73
N GLY A 101 -4.44 10.33 -9.25
CA GLY A 101 -3.99 11.25 -10.30
C GLY A 101 -3.67 10.60 -11.66
N PHE A 102 -4.20 9.39 -11.93
CA PHE A 102 -4.02 8.70 -13.20
C PHE A 102 -5.05 9.11 -14.27
N ASN A 103 -6.03 9.96 -13.94
CA ASN A 103 -7.14 10.34 -14.84
C ASN A 103 -7.86 9.14 -15.48
N ASN A 104 -7.94 8.03 -14.74
CA ASN A 104 -8.61 6.82 -15.20
C ASN A 104 -10.13 6.94 -14.95
N PRO A 105 -10.97 6.41 -15.84
CA PRO A 105 -12.42 6.37 -15.62
C PRO A 105 -12.76 5.54 -14.37
N SER A 106 -13.68 6.07 -13.55
CA SER A 106 -14.10 5.50 -12.27
C SER A 106 -15.17 4.42 -12.39
#